data_AF-A0AAD7CD53-F1
#
_entry.id   AF-A0AAD7CD53-F1
#
_cell.length_a   1.000
_cell.length_b   1.000
_cell.length_c   1.000
_cell.angle_alpha   90.00
_cell.angle_beta   90.00
_cell.angle_gamma   90.00
#
_symmetry.space_group_name_H-M   'P 1'
#
loop_
_entity.id
_entity.type
_entity.pdbx_description
1 polymer ?
#
loop_
_entity_poly.entity_id
_entity_poly.type
_entity_poly.pdbx_seq_one_letter_code
_entity_poly.pdbx_strand_id
1 'polypeptide(L)'
;LSWQWTGSATKSVEEMEKLVSILQDPKFSKADIMAFDIKRETAKLDTHLSDGVRDGWKNTSVNISVPDGEPHASEADAPVFAVPGLYYRPLVEVIKTAVQEVGDRCFHYTPFKHFWTPSHGSPPQRVYDEMYSSPAMVEAHTALQNQPREPNCLLERVILSLMFWSDSTHLASFGDASLWPLYMFFGNQSKWLRGKPRSDVCHHVAYFPKLPDVFHDWFRALTGKAPPAEVLTHCRRELMHAIWRLLLDDEFLDAYEHGIVIKCADGISRRFYPRIFSYSADDPEKVLLATIRNLGKAPCPRCYLPKGYIPELGTVRDDKKRETLARTDEHIQKGTIRRIRDKIYMLGRVVNSTTFDYYLLARSWTPNFNAFSDRLSKFGFNPFKMLVPDFMHEFELGVFKSFFIHLPRILFAHGGGAISELNTR
;
A
#
# COMPACT_ATOMS: atom_id res chain seq x y z
N LEU A 1 31.67 8.52 5.96
CA LEU A 1 30.26 8.47 6.41
C LEU A 1 29.52 7.24 5.89
N SER A 2 29.54 6.92 4.59
CA SER A 2 28.79 5.76 4.04
C SER A 2 29.10 4.43 4.74
N TRP A 3 30.37 4.13 5.03
CA TRP A 3 30.77 2.92 5.77
C TRP A 3 30.02 2.72 7.09
N GLN A 4 29.80 3.80 7.86
CA GLN A 4 29.05 3.75 9.13
C GLN A 4 27.58 3.35 8.92
N TRP A 5 26.99 3.71 7.79
CA TRP A 5 25.56 3.52 7.51
C TRP A 5 25.26 2.31 6.61
N THR A 6 26.29 1.65 6.08
CA THR A 6 26.17 0.39 5.33
C THR A 6 26.33 -0.86 6.21
N GLY A 7 26.73 -0.69 7.47
CA GLY A 7 27.00 -1.77 8.41
C GLY A 7 25.75 -2.35 9.08
N SER A 8 25.84 -3.59 9.56
CA SER A 8 24.83 -4.19 10.43
C SER A 8 24.94 -3.63 11.86
N ALA A 9 23.92 -3.83 12.72
CA ALA A 9 23.98 -3.46 14.13
C ALA A 9 25.13 -4.15 14.91
N THR A 10 25.77 -5.16 14.32
CA THR A 10 26.97 -5.83 14.83
C THR A 10 28.18 -5.62 13.91
N LYS A 11 29.37 -5.49 14.51
CA LYS A 11 30.65 -5.42 13.78
C LYS A 11 30.95 -6.78 13.14
N SER A 12 31.18 -6.83 11.83
CA SER A 12 31.57 -8.06 11.12
C SER A 12 32.98 -7.95 10.54
N VAL A 13 33.57 -9.12 10.22
CA VAL A 13 34.87 -9.19 9.54
C VAL A 13 34.84 -8.45 8.21
N GLU A 14 33.78 -8.65 7.42
CA GLU A 14 33.57 -7.99 6.12
C GLU A 14 33.50 -6.46 6.24
N GLU A 15 32.86 -5.92 7.29
CA GLU A 15 32.82 -4.47 7.50
C GLU A 15 34.18 -3.91 7.90
N MET A 16 34.98 -4.67 8.67
CA MET A 16 36.36 -4.28 8.99
C MET A 16 37.23 -4.27 7.72
N GLU A 17 37.11 -5.27 6.85
CA GLU A 17 37.83 -5.33 5.59
C GLU A 17 37.48 -4.17 4.66
N LYS A 18 36.19 -3.78 4.58
CA LYS A 18 35.77 -2.59 3.84
C LYS A 18 36.39 -1.31 4.41
N LEU A 19 36.45 -1.16 5.73
CA LEU A 19 37.10 0.00 6.35
C LEU A 19 38.58 0.06 5.97
N VAL A 20 39.28 -1.07 6.06
CA VAL A 20 40.69 -1.17 5.68
C VAL A 20 40.89 -0.81 4.21
N SER A 21 40.01 -1.29 3.32
CA SER A 21 40.05 -0.94 1.90
C SER A 21 39.88 0.56 1.66
N ILE A 22 39.00 1.24 2.39
CA ILE A 22 38.83 2.71 2.30
C ILE A 22 40.10 3.44 2.74
N LEU A 23 40.72 2.98 3.84
CA LEU A 23 41.95 3.59 4.37
C LEU A 23 43.16 3.38 3.46
N GLN A 24 43.12 2.37 2.58
CA GLN A 24 44.17 2.06 1.61
C GLN A 24 43.94 2.70 0.23
N ASP A 25 42.79 3.35 0.01
CA ASP A 25 42.50 3.99 -1.28
C ASP A 25 43.52 5.11 -1.57
N PRO A 26 44.11 5.19 -2.78
CA PRO A 26 45.07 6.26 -3.12
C PRO A 26 44.53 7.69 -2.99
N LYS A 27 43.20 7.86 -3.03
CA LYS A 27 42.51 9.14 -2.81
C LYS A 27 42.23 9.43 -1.35
N PHE A 28 42.47 8.46 -0.46
CA PHE A 28 42.26 8.64 0.97
C PHE A 28 43.34 9.54 1.56
N SER A 29 42.91 10.66 2.13
CA SER A 29 43.79 11.60 2.85
C SER A 29 43.57 11.43 4.35
N LYS A 30 44.65 11.10 5.06
CA LYS A 30 44.63 11.04 6.54
C LYS A 30 44.28 12.40 7.16
N ALA A 31 44.65 13.51 6.51
CA ALA A 31 44.36 14.85 7.01
C ALA A 31 42.85 15.11 7.12
N ASP A 32 42.05 14.51 6.23
CA ASP A 32 40.60 14.70 6.15
C ASP A 32 39.87 14.11 7.38
N ILE A 33 40.48 13.13 8.05
CA ILE A 33 39.92 12.48 9.24
C ILE A 33 40.50 13.00 10.56
N MET A 34 41.56 13.82 10.54
CA MET A 34 42.18 14.32 11.77
C MET A 34 41.27 15.25 12.59
N ALA A 35 40.41 16.00 11.90
CA ALA A 35 39.40 16.86 12.52
C ALA A 35 37.98 16.27 12.43
N PHE A 36 37.84 15.02 11.99
CA PHE A 36 36.56 14.37 11.77
C PHE A 36 35.93 13.95 13.11
N ASP A 37 34.75 14.50 13.39
CA ASP A 37 33.93 14.13 14.54
C ASP A 37 32.60 13.59 14.00
N ILE A 38 32.34 12.32 14.25
CA ILE A 38 31.16 11.66 13.69
C ILE A 38 29.85 12.25 14.20
N LYS A 39 29.79 12.72 15.46
CA LYS A 39 28.59 13.37 16.01
C LYS A 39 28.33 14.69 15.31
N ARG A 40 29.39 15.48 15.08
CA ARG A 40 29.30 16.76 14.37
C ARG A 40 28.90 16.56 12.91
N GLU A 41 29.49 15.60 12.21
CA GLU A 41 29.16 15.34 10.81
C GLU A 41 27.77 14.70 10.65
N THR A 42 27.32 13.85 11.60
CA THR A 42 25.93 13.39 11.66
C THR A 42 24.96 14.54 11.92
N ALA A 43 25.25 15.42 12.89
CA ALA A 43 24.40 16.59 13.15
C ALA A 43 24.31 17.54 11.94
N LYS A 44 25.42 17.72 11.21
CA LYS A 44 25.41 18.45 9.93
C LYS A 44 24.57 17.75 8.88
N LEU A 45 24.63 16.42 8.77
CA LEU A 45 23.78 15.67 7.86
C LEU A 45 22.30 15.81 8.26
N ASP A 46 21.96 15.69 9.54
CA ASP A 46 20.58 15.84 10.03
C ASP A 46 20.05 17.24 9.74
N THR A 47 20.89 18.27 9.93
CA THR A 47 20.59 19.66 9.56
C THR A 47 20.41 19.79 8.03
N HIS A 48 21.26 19.15 7.23
CA HIS A 48 21.14 19.16 5.78
C HIS A 48 19.89 18.43 5.27
N LEU A 49 19.51 17.32 5.92
CA LEU A 49 18.28 16.58 5.62
C LEU A 49 17.03 17.38 6.01
N SER A 50 17.15 18.28 7.00
CA SER A 50 16.07 19.21 7.34
C SER A 50 15.83 20.30 6.28
N ASP A 51 16.82 20.61 5.42
CA ASP A 51 16.69 21.54 4.28
C ASP A 51 16.09 20.88 3.01
N GLY A 52 15.58 19.65 3.12
CA GLY A 52 14.87 18.95 2.06
C GLY A 52 15.64 17.76 1.47
N VAL A 53 14.95 16.64 1.33
CA VAL A 53 15.49 15.40 0.79
C VAL A 53 15.63 15.52 -0.73
N ARG A 54 16.86 15.57 -1.24
CA ARG A 54 17.21 15.81 -2.67
C ARG A 54 16.90 14.65 -3.63
N ASP A 55 16.29 13.57 -3.16
CA ASP A 55 16.06 12.31 -3.90
C ASP A 55 14.58 12.16 -4.37
N GLY A 56 14.01 13.25 -4.89
CA GLY A 56 12.62 13.27 -5.41
C GLY A 56 11.51 13.23 -4.35
N TRP A 57 11.86 13.25 -3.07
CA TRP A 57 10.90 13.31 -1.96
C TRP A 57 10.32 14.71 -1.81
N LYS A 58 9.00 14.78 -1.69
CA LYS A 58 8.22 15.97 -1.40
C LYS A 58 7.66 15.87 0.01
N ASN A 59 7.66 16.98 0.74
CA ASN A 59 6.98 17.12 2.02
C ASN A 59 5.79 18.07 1.83
N THR A 60 4.60 17.65 2.23
CA THR A 60 3.40 18.47 2.13
C THR A 60 2.43 18.20 3.28
N SER A 61 1.46 19.11 3.44
CA SER A 61 0.30 18.88 4.27
C SER A 61 -0.86 18.34 3.44
N VAL A 62 -1.73 17.55 4.07
CA VAL A 62 -2.90 16.93 3.44
C VAL A 62 -4.15 17.54 4.03
N ASN A 63 -4.96 18.17 3.19
CA ASN A 63 -6.21 18.79 3.61
C ASN A 63 -7.34 17.76 3.67
N ILE A 64 -8.07 17.74 4.79
CA ILE A 64 -9.28 16.92 4.96
C ILE A 64 -10.44 17.78 5.46
N SER A 65 -11.63 17.57 4.89
CA SER A 65 -12.87 18.22 5.36
C SER A 65 -13.37 17.54 6.64
N VAL A 66 -13.65 18.32 7.67
CA VAL A 66 -14.01 17.84 9.01
C VAL A 66 -15.49 18.15 9.30
N PRO A 67 -16.31 17.15 9.64
CA PRO A 67 -17.68 17.41 10.09
C PRO A 67 -17.65 17.98 11.52
N ASP A 68 -18.03 19.24 11.66
CA ASP A 68 -18.10 19.97 12.93
C ASP A 68 -19.48 19.90 13.60
N GLY A 69 -20.48 19.39 12.89
CA GLY A 69 -21.86 19.26 13.36
C GLY A 69 -22.74 20.48 13.03
N GLU A 70 -22.19 21.46 12.32
CA GLU A 70 -22.92 22.64 11.85
C GLU A 70 -23.30 22.50 10.37
N PRO A 71 -24.39 23.15 9.92
CA PRO A 71 -24.78 23.15 8.52
C PRO A 71 -23.93 24.12 7.69
N HIS A 72 -23.36 23.63 6.59
CA HIS A 72 -22.58 24.42 5.62
C HIS A 72 -23.30 24.56 4.27
N ALA A 73 -22.95 25.57 3.47
CA ALA A 73 -23.55 25.76 2.13
C ALA A 73 -23.12 24.65 1.15
N SER A 74 -21.93 24.11 1.33
CA SER A 74 -21.40 22.95 0.61
C SER A 74 -20.35 22.23 1.45
N GLU A 75 -19.93 21.02 1.04
CA GLU A 75 -18.81 20.33 1.69
C GLU A 75 -17.48 21.10 1.59
N ALA A 76 -17.32 21.95 0.57
CA ALA A 76 -16.12 22.77 0.40
C ALA A 76 -16.04 23.93 1.40
N ASP A 77 -17.18 24.33 1.97
CA ASP A 77 -17.26 25.38 2.99
C ASP A 77 -17.07 24.84 4.42
N ALA A 78 -17.10 23.50 4.58
CA ALA A 78 -16.88 22.86 5.85
C ALA A 78 -15.44 23.09 6.35
N PRO A 79 -15.21 23.07 7.68
CA PRO A 79 -13.88 23.25 8.25
C PRO A 79 -12.86 22.27 7.67
N VAL A 80 -11.72 22.80 7.22
CA VAL A 80 -10.63 22.00 6.68
C VAL A 80 -9.49 21.95 7.69
N PHE A 81 -9.01 20.73 7.96
CA PHE A 81 -7.80 20.52 8.75
C PHE A 81 -6.65 20.10 7.84
N ALA A 82 -5.52 20.81 7.93
CA ALA A 82 -4.29 20.48 7.22
C ALA A 82 -3.45 19.53 8.08
N VAL A 83 -3.35 18.26 7.69
CA VAL A 83 -2.50 17.27 8.35
C VAL A 83 -1.08 17.38 7.83
N PRO A 84 -0.10 17.84 8.63
CA PRO A 84 1.28 17.97 8.18
C PRO A 84 2.00 16.62 8.12
N GLY A 85 3.17 16.59 7.48
CA GLY A 85 4.12 15.47 7.59
C GLY A 85 3.91 14.34 6.59
N LEU A 86 3.20 14.58 5.47
CA LEU A 86 3.23 13.63 4.35
C LEU A 86 4.54 13.80 3.60
N TYR A 87 5.40 12.78 3.69
CA TYR A 87 6.55 12.61 2.82
C TYR A 87 6.20 11.63 1.71
N TYR A 88 6.37 12.02 0.45
CA TYR A 88 6.06 11.14 -0.68
C TYR A 88 6.93 11.42 -1.90
N ARG A 89 6.99 10.45 -2.81
CA ARG A 89 7.57 10.59 -4.15
C ARG A 89 6.46 10.44 -5.19
N PRO A 90 6.37 11.33 -6.21
CA PRO A 90 5.44 11.13 -7.31
C PRO A 90 5.64 9.76 -7.97
N LEU A 91 4.56 9.01 -8.18
CA LEU A 91 4.64 7.63 -8.67
C LEU A 91 5.33 7.55 -10.03
N VAL A 92 5.06 8.52 -10.92
CA VAL A 92 5.65 8.56 -12.26
C VAL A 92 7.17 8.74 -12.21
N GLU A 93 7.67 9.58 -11.30
CA GLU A 93 9.12 9.77 -11.13
C GLU A 93 9.79 8.50 -10.61
N VAL A 94 9.19 7.83 -9.62
CA VAL A 94 9.70 6.54 -9.11
C VAL A 94 9.72 5.49 -10.22
N ILE A 95 8.68 5.46 -11.07
CA ILE A 95 8.63 4.56 -12.22
C ILE A 95 9.74 4.86 -13.23
N LYS A 96 9.93 6.14 -13.62
CA LYS A 96 10.97 6.55 -14.57
C LYS A 96 12.35 6.14 -14.07
N THR A 97 12.68 6.49 -12.81
CA THR A 97 13.97 6.14 -12.18
C THR A 97 14.17 4.63 -12.14
N ALA A 98 13.19 3.88 -11.60
CA ALA A 98 13.36 2.45 -11.44
C ALA A 98 13.51 1.70 -12.77
N VAL A 99 12.73 2.06 -13.80
CA VAL A 99 12.84 1.40 -15.12
C VAL A 99 14.13 1.78 -15.86
N GLN A 100 14.68 2.97 -15.62
CA GLN A 100 15.98 3.38 -16.19
C GLN A 100 17.17 2.71 -15.48
N GLU A 101 17.11 2.55 -14.16
CA GLU A 101 18.18 1.98 -13.34
C GLU A 101 18.22 0.45 -13.36
N VAL A 102 17.04 -0.20 -13.37
CA VAL A 102 16.95 -1.65 -13.39
C VAL A 102 17.44 -2.14 -14.74
N GLY A 103 18.63 -2.73 -14.74
CA GLY A 103 19.17 -3.45 -15.88
C GLY A 103 18.16 -4.43 -16.45
N ASP A 104 18.02 -4.43 -17.77
CA ASP A 104 17.09 -5.23 -18.58
C ASP A 104 16.95 -6.72 -18.17
N ARG A 105 18.00 -7.30 -17.57
CA ARG A 105 18.07 -8.71 -17.17
C ARG A 105 16.99 -9.16 -16.19
N CYS A 106 16.29 -8.23 -15.54
CA CYS A 106 15.36 -8.54 -14.46
C CYS A 106 13.91 -8.12 -14.74
N PHE A 107 13.59 -7.58 -15.93
CA PHE A 107 12.26 -7.11 -16.27
C PHE A 107 11.62 -7.97 -17.37
N HIS A 108 10.42 -8.50 -17.10
CA HIS A 108 9.60 -9.18 -18.09
C HIS A 108 8.64 -8.16 -18.73
N TYR A 109 8.91 -7.75 -19.97
CA TYR A 109 8.06 -6.80 -20.72
C TYR A 109 6.83 -7.47 -21.35
N THR A 110 7.01 -8.67 -21.89
CA THR A 110 5.94 -9.45 -22.50
C THR A 110 5.52 -10.58 -21.56
N PRO A 111 4.23 -10.66 -21.17
CA PRO A 111 3.76 -11.76 -20.32
C PRO A 111 3.63 -13.06 -21.11
N PHE A 112 3.67 -14.18 -20.40
CA PHE A 112 3.56 -15.50 -20.98
C PHE A 112 2.81 -16.46 -20.06
N LYS A 113 2.40 -17.62 -20.57
CA LYS A 113 1.83 -18.69 -19.75
C LYS A 113 2.92 -19.74 -19.51
N HIS A 114 3.25 -20.01 -18.26
CA HIS A 114 4.24 -21.00 -17.89
C HIS A 114 3.57 -22.38 -17.71
N PHE A 115 4.10 -23.41 -18.36
CA PHE A 115 3.63 -24.77 -18.23
C PHE A 115 4.76 -25.71 -17.82
N TRP A 116 4.46 -26.67 -16.96
CA TRP A 116 5.36 -27.73 -16.56
C TRP A 116 4.82 -29.07 -17.03
N THR A 117 5.70 -29.89 -17.60
CA THR A 117 5.39 -31.25 -18.03
C THR A 117 6.15 -32.23 -17.14
N PRO A 118 5.48 -32.98 -16.25
CA PRO A 118 6.14 -33.82 -15.24
C PRO A 118 7.01 -34.93 -15.83
N SER A 119 6.57 -35.54 -16.93
CA SER A 119 7.26 -36.62 -17.62
C SER A 119 6.88 -36.64 -19.10
N HIS A 120 7.71 -37.27 -19.93
CA HIS A 120 7.43 -37.41 -21.35
C HIS A 120 6.09 -38.12 -21.58
N GLY A 121 5.16 -37.48 -22.29
CA GLY A 121 3.81 -37.98 -22.54
C GLY A 121 2.73 -37.56 -21.54
N SER A 122 3.09 -36.90 -20.42
CA SER A 122 2.10 -36.31 -19.51
C SER A 122 1.50 -35.02 -20.08
N PRO A 123 0.23 -34.70 -19.78
CA PRO A 123 -0.36 -33.42 -20.18
C PRO A 123 0.37 -32.24 -19.48
N PRO A 124 0.66 -31.14 -20.19
CA PRO A 124 1.23 -29.94 -19.58
C PRO A 124 0.31 -29.37 -18.50
N GLN A 125 0.89 -29.00 -17.36
CA GLN A 125 0.19 -28.38 -16.24
C GLN A 125 0.51 -26.89 -16.15
N ARG A 126 -0.50 -26.06 -15.90
CA ARG A 126 -0.31 -24.60 -15.76
C ARG A 126 0.40 -24.29 -14.43
N VAL A 127 1.49 -23.54 -14.51
CA VAL A 127 2.21 -23.02 -13.34
C VAL A 127 1.69 -21.62 -13.02
N TYR A 128 1.47 -21.36 -11.73
CA TYR A 128 1.08 -20.06 -11.18
C TYR A 128 2.15 -19.63 -10.16
N ASP A 129 3.11 -18.84 -10.60
CA ASP A 129 4.31 -18.51 -9.82
C ASP A 129 4.61 -17.01 -9.73
N GLU A 130 4.38 -16.27 -10.82
CA GLU A 130 4.83 -14.90 -11.00
C GLU A 130 3.70 -14.01 -11.53
N MET A 131 3.79 -12.71 -11.24
CA MET A 131 2.79 -11.76 -11.72
C MET A 131 2.84 -11.63 -13.25
N TYR A 132 4.03 -11.57 -13.84
CA TYR A 132 4.19 -11.51 -15.31
C TYR A 132 3.76 -12.80 -16.04
N SER A 133 3.59 -13.92 -15.34
CA SER A 133 3.07 -15.17 -15.91
C SER A 133 1.58 -15.41 -15.60
N SER A 134 0.96 -14.47 -14.87
CA SER A 134 -0.42 -14.60 -14.37
C SER A 134 -1.46 -14.39 -15.48
N PRO A 135 -2.66 -14.98 -15.35
CA PRO A 135 -3.79 -14.67 -16.24
C PRO A 135 -4.09 -13.18 -16.32
N ALA A 136 -4.08 -12.48 -15.18
CA ALA A 136 -4.38 -11.05 -15.11
C ALA A 136 -3.40 -10.20 -15.94
N MET A 137 -2.10 -10.53 -15.92
CA MET A 137 -1.10 -9.79 -16.72
C MET A 137 -1.27 -10.06 -18.22
N VAL A 138 -1.54 -11.31 -18.59
CA VAL A 138 -1.81 -11.68 -19.98
C VAL A 138 -3.06 -10.95 -20.49
N GLU A 139 -4.14 -10.94 -19.71
CA GLU A 139 -5.39 -10.23 -20.06
C GLU A 139 -5.16 -8.72 -20.20
N ALA A 140 -4.47 -8.09 -19.25
CA ALA A 140 -4.15 -6.66 -19.31
C ALA A 140 -3.28 -6.32 -20.53
N HIS A 141 -2.28 -7.15 -20.83
CA HIS A 141 -1.43 -6.98 -22.01
C HIS A 141 -2.22 -7.14 -23.31
N THR A 142 -3.04 -8.18 -23.44
CA THR A 142 -3.89 -8.38 -24.62
C THR A 142 -4.88 -7.22 -24.81
N ALA A 143 -5.52 -6.76 -23.72
CA ALA A 143 -6.42 -5.62 -23.77
C ALA A 143 -5.70 -4.35 -24.27
N LEU A 144 -4.50 -4.07 -23.76
CA LEU A 144 -3.67 -2.97 -24.24
C LEU A 144 -3.28 -3.14 -25.71
N GLN A 145 -2.89 -4.35 -26.13
CA GLN A 145 -2.49 -4.57 -27.52
C GLN A 145 -3.65 -4.36 -28.51
N ASN A 146 -4.88 -4.63 -28.08
CA ASN A 146 -6.09 -4.44 -28.89
C ASN A 146 -6.58 -2.98 -28.93
N GLN A 147 -6.06 -2.10 -28.07
CA GLN A 147 -6.39 -0.68 -28.12
C GLN A 147 -5.67 0.03 -29.29
N PRO A 148 -6.22 1.14 -29.81
CA PRO A 148 -5.50 2.02 -30.73
C PRO A 148 -4.14 2.43 -30.15
N ARG A 149 -3.14 2.58 -31.01
CA ARG A 149 -1.84 3.12 -30.60
C ARG A 149 -1.94 4.64 -30.44
N GLU A 150 -1.08 5.18 -29.59
CA GLU A 150 -0.83 6.61 -29.53
C GLU A 150 -0.39 7.14 -30.90
N PRO A 151 -0.89 8.31 -31.34
CA PRO A 151 -0.55 8.88 -32.64
C PRO A 151 0.97 8.96 -32.84
N ASN A 152 1.43 8.52 -34.01
CA ASN A 152 2.85 8.52 -34.38
C ASN A 152 3.78 7.71 -33.44
N CYS A 153 3.23 6.84 -32.57
CA CYS A 153 4.04 6.01 -31.67
C CYS A 153 4.11 4.56 -32.16
N LEU A 154 5.32 4.13 -32.51
CA LEU A 154 5.60 2.75 -32.95
C LEU A 154 6.28 1.88 -31.88
N LEU A 155 6.51 2.45 -30.69
CA LEU A 155 7.24 1.78 -29.61
C LEU A 155 6.49 0.53 -29.11
N GLU A 156 7.25 -0.42 -28.57
CA GLU A 156 6.69 -1.55 -27.83
C GLU A 156 5.84 -1.03 -26.67
N ARG A 157 4.61 -1.56 -26.55
CA ARG A 157 3.68 -1.22 -25.46
C ARG A 157 3.77 -2.27 -24.38
N VAL A 158 4.14 -1.85 -23.18
CA VAL A 158 4.40 -2.73 -22.05
C VAL A 158 3.44 -2.42 -20.92
N ILE A 159 2.83 -3.45 -20.32
CA ILE A 159 2.12 -3.28 -19.05
C ILE A 159 3.16 -3.23 -17.94
N LEU A 160 3.11 -2.16 -17.16
CA LEU A 160 3.92 -2.02 -15.96
C LEU A 160 3.05 -2.35 -14.74
N SER A 161 3.27 -3.55 -14.18
CA SER A 161 2.49 -4.06 -13.06
C SER A 161 2.95 -3.42 -11.76
N LEU A 162 2.14 -2.53 -11.20
CA LEU A 162 2.37 -1.90 -9.90
C LEU A 162 1.73 -2.75 -8.80
N MET A 163 2.52 -3.06 -7.78
CA MET A 163 2.09 -3.81 -6.61
C MET A 163 2.43 -2.98 -5.37
N PHE A 164 1.43 -2.68 -4.53
CA PHE A 164 1.60 -1.86 -3.33
C PHE A 164 1.54 -2.69 -2.05
N TRP A 165 2.29 -2.25 -1.05
CA TRP A 165 2.19 -2.72 0.33
C TRP A 165 2.24 -1.54 1.26
N SER A 166 1.46 -1.56 2.33
CA SER A 166 1.67 -0.67 3.45
C SER A 166 1.48 -1.42 4.75
N ASP A 167 2.23 -0.98 5.76
CA ASP A 167 2.27 -1.58 7.07
C ASP A 167 2.58 -0.49 8.10
N SER A 168 1.73 -0.32 9.11
CA SER A 168 1.98 0.63 10.19
C SER A 168 2.94 0.00 11.20
N THR A 169 4.19 0.43 11.17
CA THR A 169 5.28 -0.11 12.02
C THR A 169 5.55 0.77 13.24
N HIS A 170 5.75 0.16 14.41
CA HIS A 170 6.27 0.85 15.59
C HIS A 170 7.80 0.94 15.48
N LEU A 171 8.36 2.15 15.59
CA LEU A 171 9.81 2.39 15.47
C LEU A 171 10.57 2.18 16.77
N ALA A 172 9.86 2.22 17.91
CA ALA A 172 10.46 2.04 19.22
C ALA A 172 9.63 1.06 20.06
N SER A 173 10.31 0.19 20.82
CA SER A 173 9.66 -0.69 21.81
C SER A 173 9.09 0.07 23.00
N PHE A 174 9.59 1.30 23.24
CA PHE A 174 9.10 2.24 24.23
C PHE A 174 8.99 3.63 23.58
N GLY A 175 7.82 4.24 23.64
CA GLY A 175 7.51 5.51 22.96
C GLY A 175 6.36 5.38 21.96
N ASP A 176 5.96 6.50 21.38
CA ASP A 176 4.88 6.65 20.40
C ASP A 176 5.36 6.75 18.95
N ALA A 177 6.68 6.75 18.75
CA ALA A 177 7.31 6.81 17.44
C ALA A 177 6.86 5.62 16.57
N SER A 178 6.22 5.93 15.45
CA SER A 178 5.72 4.97 14.47
C SER A 178 5.91 5.50 13.07
N LEU A 179 6.08 4.59 12.11
CA LEU A 179 6.20 4.89 10.70
C LEU A 179 5.16 4.09 9.93
N TRP A 180 4.51 4.70 8.96
CA TRP A 180 3.57 4.01 8.08
C TRP A 180 4.04 4.12 6.63
N PRO A 181 5.02 3.31 6.23
CA PRO A 181 5.53 3.29 4.87
C PRO A 181 4.49 2.75 3.88
N LEU A 182 4.51 3.33 2.68
CA LEU A 182 3.93 2.77 1.47
C LEU A 182 5.08 2.33 0.56
N TYR A 183 5.07 1.04 0.20
CA TYR A 183 6.00 0.40 -0.69
C TYR A 183 5.36 0.12 -2.05
N MET A 184 6.17 0.19 -3.10
CA MET A 184 5.81 -0.16 -4.46
C MET A 184 6.84 -1.12 -5.03
N PHE A 185 6.37 -2.22 -5.63
CA PHE A 185 7.19 -3.14 -6.41
C PHE A 185 6.62 -3.30 -7.82
N PHE A 186 7.46 -3.79 -8.73
CA PHE A 186 7.05 -4.17 -10.07
C PHE A 186 6.76 -5.67 -10.18
N GLY A 187 5.55 -5.99 -10.61
CA GLY A 187 5.14 -7.36 -10.94
C GLY A 187 5.87 -7.92 -12.18
N ASN A 188 6.56 -7.05 -12.93
CA ASN A 188 7.42 -7.43 -14.05
C ASN A 188 8.76 -8.04 -13.62
N GLN A 189 9.16 -7.90 -12.35
CA GLN A 189 10.35 -8.55 -11.80
C GLN A 189 9.98 -9.90 -11.19
N SER A 190 10.94 -10.78 -10.93
CA SER A 190 10.66 -12.06 -10.26
C SER A 190 10.40 -11.86 -8.76
N LYS A 191 9.57 -12.72 -8.16
CA LYS A 191 9.36 -12.72 -6.70
C LYS A 191 10.65 -13.04 -5.95
N TRP A 192 11.57 -13.79 -6.57
CA TRP A 192 12.89 -14.04 -5.99
C TRP A 192 13.69 -12.75 -5.80
N LEU A 193 13.68 -11.85 -6.80
CA LEU A 193 14.30 -10.54 -6.65
C LEU A 193 13.59 -9.68 -5.62
N ARG A 194 12.25 -9.63 -5.65
CA ARG A 194 11.45 -8.89 -4.66
C ARG A 194 11.68 -9.37 -3.22
N GLY A 195 11.89 -10.67 -3.04
CA GLY A 195 12.16 -11.27 -1.75
C GLY A 195 13.61 -11.13 -1.27
N LYS A 196 14.51 -10.57 -2.08
CA LYS A 196 15.93 -10.38 -1.71
C LYS A 196 16.13 -8.96 -1.17
N PRO A 197 16.45 -8.77 0.13
CA PRO A 197 16.52 -7.42 0.72
C PRO A 197 17.54 -6.47 0.08
N ARG A 198 18.59 -7.01 -0.55
CA ARG A 198 19.69 -6.25 -1.18
C ARG A 198 19.56 -6.13 -2.70
N SER A 199 18.36 -6.31 -3.25
CA SER A 199 18.12 -6.17 -4.69
C SER A 199 17.64 -4.78 -5.11
N ASP A 200 17.37 -3.90 -4.13
CA ASP A 200 16.92 -2.52 -4.32
C ASP A 200 15.65 -2.37 -5.20
N VAL A 201 14.82 -3.42 -5.26
CA VAL A 201 13.56 -3.44 -6.04
C VAL A 201 12.32 -3.06 -5.22
N CYS A 202 12.49 -2.78 -3.92
CA CYS A 202 11.45 -2.28 -3.04
C CYS A 202 11.51 -0.76 -3.00
N HIS A 203 10.52 -0.08 -3.59
CA HIS A 203 10.52 1.38 -3.67
C HIS A 203 9.59 1.97 -2.61
N HIS A 204 10.14 2.73 -1.66
CA HIS A 204 9.32 3.50 -0.72
C HIS A 204 8.71 4.70 -1.46
N VAL A 205 7.39 4.83 -1.51
CA VAL A 205 6.75 5.91 -2.27
C VAL A 205 6.06 6.94 -1.38
N ALA A 206 5.71 6.58 -0.14
CA ALA A 206 5.19 7.53 0.83
C ALA A 206 5.42 7.08 2.27
N TYR A 207 5.30 8.01 3.21
CA TYR A 207 5.16 7.76 4.63
C TYR A 207 3.87 8.45 5.10
N PHE A 208 2.86 7.67 5.45
CA PHE A 208 1.55 8.19 5.81
C PHE A 208 1.60 8.84 7.21
N PRO A 209 1.23 10.13 7.33
CA PRO A 209 1.06 10.74 8.63
C PRO A 209 -0.17 10.15 9.31
N LYS A 210 -0.12 10.09 10.64
CA LYS A 210 -1.31 9.86 11.46
C LYS A 210 -2.04 11.18 11.66
N LEU A 211 -3.34 11.10 11.98
CA LEU A 211 -4.07 12.28 12.45
C LEU A 211 -3.41 12.76 13.76
N PRO A 212 -2.82 13.96 13.80
CA PRO A 212 -1.95 14.38 14.91
C PRO A 212 -2.77 14.81 16.12
N ASP A 213 -2.18 14.77 17.32
CA ASP A 213 -2.88 15.10 18.56
C ASP A 213 -3.40 16.55 18.59
N VAL A 214 -2.70 17.48 17.92
CA VAL A 214 -3.15 18.87 17.74
C VAL A 214 -4.52 18.98 17.06
N PHE A 215 -4.98 17.94 16.37
CA PHE A 215 -6.34 17.86 15.85
C PHE A 215 -7.40 17.95 16.96
N HIS A 216 -7.15 17.36 18.13
CA HIS A 216 -8.10 17.41 19.25
C HIS A 216 -8.29 18.83 19.77
N ASP A 217 -7.20 19.58 19.91
CA ASP A 217 -7.23 20.96 20.36
C ASP A 217 -7.86 21.87 19.30
N TRP A 218 -7.51 21.68 18.02
CA TRP A 218 -8.12 22.39 16.91
C TRP A 218 -9.63 22.16 16.84
N PHE A 219 -10.08 20.91 16.95
CA PHE A 219 -11.51 20.57 16.92
C PHE A 219 -12.26 21.13 18.13
N ARG A 220 -11.62 21.14 19.32
CA ARG A 220 -12.20 21.75 20.52
C ARG A 220 -12.30 23.26 20.42
N ALA A 221 -11.30 23.93 19.85
CA ALA A 221 -11.35 25.37 19.59
C ALA A 221 -12.48 25.73 18.61
N LEU A 222 -12.71 24.86 17.61
CA LEU A 222 -13.76 25.03 16.60
C LEU A 222 -15.18 24.79 17.16
N THR A 223 -15.39 23.71 17.92
CA THR A 223 -16.75 23.23 18.30
C THR A 223 -17.08 23.39 19.79
N GLY A 224 -16.10 23.78 20.61
CA GLY A 224 -16.21 23.78 22.07
C GLY A 224 -16.19 22.38 22.72
N LYS A 225 -16.06 21.29 21.95
CA LYS A 225 -16.14 19.90 22.43
C LYS A 225 -14.95 19.07 21.94
N ALA A 226 -14.64 17.98 22.63
CA ALA A 226 -13.69 17.01 22.11
C ALA A 226 -14.27 16.29 20.86
N PRO A 227 -13.44 15.92 19.87
CA PRO A 227 -13.92 15.21 18.69
C PRO A 227 -14.50 13.84 19.06
N PRO A 228 -15.74 13.52 18.66
CA PRO A 228 -16.31 12.20 18.84
C PRO A 228 -15.51 11.11 18.11
N ALA A 229 -15.61 9.86 18.58
CA ALA A 229 -14.87 8.74 18.00
C ALA A 229 -15.23 8.49 16.52
N GLU A 230 -16.48 8.70 16.13
CA GLU A 230 -16.97 8.60 14.77
C GLU A 230 -16.39 9.68 13.85
N VAL A 231 -16.18 10.91 14.36
CA VAL A 231 -15.52 11.99 13.61
C VAL A 231 -14.05 11.66 13.40
N LEU A 232 -13.35 11.22 14.45
CA LEU A 232 -11.95 10.77 14.34
C LEU A 232 -11.81 9.63 13.32
N THR A 233 -12.72 8.66 13.36
CA THR A 233 -12.71 7.52 12.43
C THR A 233 -12.99 7.97 11.00
N HIS A 234 -13.91 8.92 10.81
CA HIS A 234 -14.18 9.53 9.51
C HIS A 234 -12.96 10.28 8.97
N CYS A 235 -12.36 11.16 9.77
CA CYS A 235 -11.19 11.95 9.40
C CYS A 235 -9.97 11.07 9.07
N ARG A 236 -9.75 9.95 9.78
CA ARG A 236 -8.68 9.00 9.44
C ARG A 236 -8.89 8.35 8.06
N ARG A 237 -10.13 8.04 7.69
CA ARG A 237 -10.47 7.54 6.35
C ARG A 237 -10.31 8.62 5.29
N GLU A 238 -10.76 9.84 5.57
CA GLU A 238 -10.55 10.99 4.69
C GLU A 238 -9.06 11.22 4.43
N LEU A 239 -8.22 11.15 5.47
CA LEU A 239 -6.77 11.31 5.36
C LEU A 239 -6.15 10.26 4.44
N MET A 240 -6.46 8.97 4.65
CA MET A 240 -5.96 7.89 3.80
C MET A 240 -6.31 8.13 2.32
N HIS A 241 -7.56 8.49 2.02
CA HIS A 241 -7.97 8.73 0.64
C HIS A 241 -7.47 10.06 0.07
N ALA A 242 -7.30 11.10 0.89
CA ALA A 242 -6.69 12.35 0.45
C ALA A 242 -5.21 12.13 0.06
N ILE A 243 -4.47 11.33 0.83
CA ILE A 243 -3.10 10.92 0.47
C ILE A 243 -3.10 10.16 -0.86
N TRP A 244 -3.97 9.16 -1.01
CA TRP A 244 -4.06 8.41 -2.27
C TRP A 244 -4.47 9.28 -3.47
N ARG A 245 -5.30 10.32 -3.28
CA ARG A 245 -5.59 11.30 -4.35
C ARG A 245 -4.35 12.10 -4.75
N LEU A 246 -3.48 12.44 -3.80
CA LEU A 246 -2.21 13.11 -4.07
C LEU A 246 -1.22 12.20 -4.81
N LEU A 247 -1.22 10.90 -4.51
CA LEU A 247 -0.35 9.92 -5.18
C LEU A 247 -0.85 9.56 -6.58
N LEU A 248 -2.17 9.46 -6.76
CA LEU A 248 -2.83 9.22 -8.05
C LEU A 248 -3.08 10.54 -8.77
N ASP A 249 -2.06 11.41 -8.85
CA ASP A 249 -2.12 12.74 -9.45
C ASP A 249 -2.41 12.71 -10.96
N ASP A 250 -2.58 13.89 -11.56
CA ASP A 250 -2.98 13.98 -12.97
C ASP A 250 -1.88 13.45 -13.92
N GLU A 251 -0.60 13.56 -13.54
CA GLU A 251 0.52 12.97 -14.29
C GLU A 251 0.43 11.43 -14.27
N PHE A 252 0.11 10.84 -13.11
CA PHE A 252 -0.12 9.40 -13.02
C PHE A 252 -1.33 8.96 -13.84
N LEU A 253 -2.41 9.74 -13.87
CA LEU A 253 -3.59 9.42 -14.70
C LEU A 253 -3.29 9.50 -16.19
N ASP A 254 -2.51 10.50 -16.62
CA ASP A 254 -2.02 10.62 -18.00
C ASP A 254 -1.14 9.41 -18.37
N ALA A 255 -0.19 9.06 -17.49
CA ALA A 255 0.64 7.87 -17.65
C ALA A 255 -0.20 6.57 -17.70
N TYR A 256 -1.28 6.49 -16.91
CA TYR A 256 -2.19 5.34 -16.91
C TYR A 256 -2.93 5.21 -18.26
N GLU A 257 -3.40 6.31 -18.82
CA GLU A 257 -4.17 6.33 -20.07
C GLU A 257 -3.27 6.16 -21.30
N HIS A 258 -2.26 7.02 -21.42
CA HIS A 258 -1.43 7.17 -22.62
C HIS A 258 -0.09 6.44 -22.53
N GLY A 259 0.29 5.97 -21.34
CA GLY A 259 1.60 5.39 -21.10
C GLY A 259 2.73 6.42 -21.12
N ILE A 260 3.88 6.03 -20.56
CA ILE A 260 5.08 6.84 -20.47
C ILE A 260 6.20 6.22 -21.28
N VAL A 261 6.90 7.04 -22.06
CA VAL A 261 8.04 6.59 -22.86
C VAL A 261 9.30 6.63 -22.00
N ILE A 262 9.93 5.47 -21.83
CA ILE A 262 11.16 5.32 -21.04
C ILE A 262 12.19 4.60 -21.91
N LYS A 263 13.39 5.18 -21.98
CA LYS A 263 14.57 4.50 -22.53
C LYS A 263 15.10 3.54 -21.47
N CYS A 264 14.98 2.24 -21.73
CA CYS A 264 15.38 1.21 -20.79
C CYS A 264 16.92 1.07 -20.77
N ALA A 265 17.44 0.31 -19.81
CA ALA A 265 18.88 0.09 -19.66
C ALA A 265 19.55 -0.61 -20.87
N ASP A 266 18.78 -1.33 -21.69
CA ASP A 266 19.22 -1.92 -22.97
C ASP A 266 19.34 -0.90 -24.12
N GLY A 267 19.03 0.38 -23.86
CA GLY A 267 19.03 1.45 -24.83
C GLY A 267 17.76 1.53 -25.69
N ILE A 268 16.79 0.62 -25.51
CA ILE A 268 15.54 0.57 -26.26
C ILE A 268 14.47 1.40 -25.54
N SER A 269 13.82 2.29 -26.29
CA SER A 269 12.68 3.04 -25.80
C SER A 269 11.40 2.21 -25.91
N ARG A 270 10.66 2.12 -24.80
CA ARG A 270 9.37 1.44 -24.72
C ARG A 270 8.34 2.37 -24.10
N ARG A 271 7.06 2.14 -24.40
CA ARG A 271 5.95 2.87 -23.80
C ARG A 271 5.29 2.01 -22.73
N PHE A 272 5.47 2.37 -21.47
CA PHE A 272 4.97 1.64 -20.32
C PHE A 272 3.61 2.18 -19.87
N TYR A 273 2.66 1.30 -19.63
CA TYR A 273 1.32 1.61 -19.15
C TYR A 273 1.18 1.08 -17.71
N PRO A 274 1.29 1.95 -16.69
CA PRO A 274 1.17 1.54 -15.30
C PRO A 274 -0.22 0.99 -14.99
N ARG A 275 -0.29 -0.16 -14.33
CA ARG A 275 -1.55 -0.78 -13.88
C ARG A 275 -1.38 -1.27 -12.46
N ILE A 276 -2.32 -0.96 -11.58
CA ILE A 276 -2.31 -1.45 -10.21
C ILE A 276 -2.86 -2.88 -10.21
N PHE A 277 -2.02 -3.85 -9.84
CA PHE A 277 -2.42 -5.26 -9.80
C PHE A 277 -2.77 -5.73 -8.40
N SER A 278 -2.01 -5.28 -7.40
CA SER A 278 -2.24 -5.69 -6.02
C SER A 278 -1.94 -4.58 -5.04
N TYR A 279 -2.62 -4.65 -3.91
CA TYR A 279 -2.37 -3.91 -2.70
C TYR A 279 -2.53 -4.90 -1.54
N SER A 280 -1.42 -5.23 -0.89
CA SER A 280 -1.41 -6.03 0.34
C SER A 280 -1.26 -5.12 1.55
N ALA A 281 -2.04 -5.38 2.59
CA ALA A 281 -1.99 -4.71 3.87
C ALA A 281 -2.68 -5.61 4.90
N ASP A 282 -2.60 -5.25 6.18
CA ASP A 282 -3.39 -5.92 7.21
C ASP A 282 -4.91 -5.66 7.04
N ASP A 283 -5.74 -6.42 7.75
CA ASP A 283 -7.20 -6.36 7.57
C ASP A 283 -7.79 -4.97 7.96
N PRO A 284 -7.38 -4.34 9.08
CA PRO A 284 -7.79 -2.96 9.39
C PRO A 284 -7.44 -1.96 8.29
N GLU A 285 -6.25 -2.04 7.70
CA GLU A 285 -5.85 -1.16 6.61
C GLU A 285 -6.61 -1.44 5.31
N LYS A 286 -6.85 -2.72 4.97
CA LYS A 286 -7.74 -3.09 3.84
C LYS A 286 -9.13 -2.52 4.00
N VAL A 287 -9.67 -2.52 5.21
CA VAL A 287 -10.97 -1.92 5.52
C VAL A 287 -10.97 -0.41 5.26
N LEU A 288 -9.88 0.30 5.59
CA LEU A 288 -9.69 1.71 5.25
C LEU A 288 -9.66 1.90 3.72
N LEU A 289 -8.80 1.15 3.02
CA LEU A 289 -8.64 1.21 1.57
C LEU A 289 -9.92 0.88 0.80
N ALA A 290 -10.73 -0.04 1.33
CA ALA A 290 -12.00 -0.46 0.74
C ALA A 290 -13.19 0.47 1.07
N THR A 291 -13.01 1.50 1.91
CA THR A 291 -14.12 2.35 2.41
C THR A 291 -15.28 1.56 3.02
N ILE A 292 -14.94 0.54 3.84
CA ILE A 292 -15.94 -0.27 4.55
C ILE A 292 -15.82 -0.14 6.08
N ARG A 293 -16.86 -0.59 6.77
CA ARG A 293 -16.91 -0.66 8.23
C ARG A 293 -16.19 -1.91 8.69
N ASN A 294 -15.24 -1.73 9.61
CA ASN A 294 -14.62 -2.85 10.29
C ASN A 294 -15.69 -3.72 10.97
N LEU A 295 -15.61 -5.04 10.79
CA LEU A 295 -16.59 -6.02 11.29
C LEU A 295 -18.06 -5.70 10.94
N GLY A 296 -18.31 -5.01 9.81
CA GLY A 296 -19.65 -4.72 9.30
C GLY A 296 -20.46 -5.96 8.91
N LYS A 297 -21.69 -5.77 8.40
CA LYS A 297 -22.57 -6.89 8.03
C LYS A 297 -22.00 -7.75 6.90
N ALA A 298 -21.29 -7.13 5.96
CA ALA A 298 -20.46 -7.78 4.96
C ALA A 298 -18.98 -7.37 5.19
N PRO A 299 -18.22 -8.10 6.01
CA PRO A 299 -16.91 -7.65 6.49
C PRO A 299 -15.78 -7.80 5.45
N CYS A 300 -15.96 -8.63 4.42
CA CYS A 300 -14.92 -8.87 3.43
C CYS A 300 -14.70 -7.64 2.54
N PRO A 301 -13.44 -7.20 2.32
CA PRO A 301 -13.12 -6.10 1.41
C PRO A 301 -13.34 -6.45 -0.07
N ARG A 302 -13.51 -7.73 -0.42
CA ARG A 302 -13.64 -8.20 -1.82
C ARG A 302 -15.05 -8.66 -2.19
N CYS A 303 -15.92 -8.98 -1.25
CA CYS A 303 -17.27 -9.45 -1.51
C CYS A 303 -18.30 -8.94 -0.50
N TYR A 304 -19.57 -8.99 -0.88
CA TYR A 304 -20.72 -8.63 -0.05
C TYR A 304 -21.24 -9.79 0.82
N LEU A 305 -20.44 -10.85 1.00
CA LEU A 305 -20.85 -12.02 1.78
C LEU A 305 -21.20 -11.62 3.23
N PRO A 306 -22.44 -11.86 3.69
CA PRO A 306 -22.82 -11.51 5.05
C PRO A 306 -22.07 -12.32 6.10
N LYS A 307 -21.81 -11.70 7.27
CA LYS A 307 -21.09 -12.29 8.40
C LYS A 307 -21.65 -13.64 8.86
N GLY A 308 -22.96 -13.85 8.73
CA GLY A 308 -23.63 -15.11 9.09
C GLY A 308 -23.19 -16.32 8.25
N TYR A 309 -22.56 -16.10 7.09
CA TYR A 309 -22.05 -17.16 6.23
C TYR A 309 -20.57 -17.48 6.45
N ILE A 310 -19.88 -16.81 7.38
CA ILE A 310 -18.48 -17.12 7.73
C ILE A 310 -18.27 -18.59 8.11
N PRO A 311 -19.20 -19.28 8.81
CA PRO A 311 -19.04 -20.71 9.10
C PRO A 311 -18.95 -21.61 7.87
N GLU A 312 -19.31 -21.13 6.68
CA GLU A 312 -19.19 -21.87 5.42
C GLU A 312 -17.82 -21.70 4.74
N LEU A 313 -16.89 -20.94 5.32
CA LEU A 313 -15.58 -20.64 4.74
C LEU A 313 -14.86 -21.90 4.24
N GLY A 314 -14.37 -21.85 3.00
CA GLY A 314 -13.63 -22.96 2.39
C GLY A 314 -14.51 -24.08 1.81
N THR A 315 -15.83 -23.93 1.83
CA THR A 315 -16.74 -24.83 1.10
C THR A 315 -16.93 -24.37 -0.34
N VAL A 316 -17.27 -25.30 -1.24
CA VAL A 316 -17.66 -24.98 -2.64
C VAL A 316 -18.78 -23.93 -2.72
N ARG A 317 -19.67 -23.92 -1.72
CA ARG A 317 -20.74 -22.92 -1.64
C ARG A 317 -20.20 -21.53 -1.28
N ASP A 318 -19.23 -21.43 -0.39
CA ASP A 318 -18.56 -20.17 -0.06
C ASP A 318 -17.80 -19.63 -1.26
N ASP A 319 -17.03 -20.45 -1.98
CA ASP A 319 -16.32 -20.04 -3.20
C ASP A 319 -17.29 -19.42 -4.23
N LYS A 320 -18.37 -20.14 -4.55
CA LYS A 320 -19.40 -19.64 -5.47
C LYS A 320 -20.07 -18.36 -4.98
N LYS A 321 -20.31 -18.23 -3.67
CA LYS A 321 -20.89 -17.00 -3.09
C LYS A 321 -19.92 -15.82 -3.17
N ARG A 322 -18.61 -16.04 -2.96
CA ARG A 322 -17.59 -14.97 -3.06
C ARG A 322 -17.48 -14.44 -4.48
N GLU A 323 -17.56 -15.30 -5.48
CA GLU A 323 -17.56 -14.91 -6.88
C GLU A 323 -18.83 -14.13 -7.26
N THR A 324 -20.00 -14.67 -6.90
CA THR A 324 -21.30 -14.07 -7.26
C THR A 324 -21.59 -12.78 -6.50
N LEU A 325 -21.09 -12.65 -5.26
CA LEU A 325 -21.24 -11.47 -4.42
C LEU A 325 -19.98 -10.60 -4.43
N ALA A 326 -19.11 -10.73 -5.43
CA ALA A 326 -17.92 -9.89 -5.54
C ALA A 326 -18.28 -8.41 -5.52
N ARG A 327 -17.50 -7.60 -4.82
CA ARG A 327 -17.69 -6.15 -4.78
C ARG A 327 -17.28 -5.56 -6.13
N THR A 328 -18.14 -4.70 -6.63
CA THR A 328 -17.98 -3.94 -7.87
C THR A 328 -17.99 -2.46 -7.53
N ASP A 329 -17.25 -1.68 -8.31
CA ASP A 329 -17.31 -0.22 -8.23
C ASP A 329 -18.58 0.27 -8.95
N GLU A 330 -19.69 0.33 -8.21
CA GLU A 330 -21.00 0.67 -8.77
C GLU A 330 -21.27 2.18 -8.68
N HIS A 331 -21.80 2.77 -9.75
CA HIS A 331 -22.24 4.18 -9.76
C HIS A 331 -23.28 4.50 -8.66
N ILE A 332 -24.12 3.52 -8.30
CA ILE A 332 -25.14 3.65 -7.24
C ILE A 332 -24.50 3.90 -5.87
N GLN A 333 -23.33 3.32 -5.60
CA GLN A 333 -22.58 3.55 -4.38
C GLN A 333 -22.17 5.02 -4.28
N LYS A 334 -21.57 5.58 -5.33
CA LYS A 334 -21.12 6.99 -5.37
C LYS A 334 -22.25 7.98 -5.11
N GLY A 335 -23.39 7.79 -5.77
CA GLY A 335 -24.57 8.65 -5.56
C GLY A 335 -25.19 8.54 -4.15
N THR A 336 -25.09 7.36 -3.52
CA THR A 336 -25.55 7.17 -2.15
C THR A 336 -24.60 7.82 -1.14
N ILE A 337 -23.29 7.63 -1.31
CA ILE A 337 -22.27 8.26 -0.48
C ILE A 337 -22.36 9.79 -0.56
N ARG A 338 -22.48 10.35 -1.77
CA ARG A 338 -22.65 11.81 -1.97
C ARG A 338 -23.83 12.37 -1.19
N ARG A 339 -25.03 11.78 -1.35
CA ARG A 339 -26.23 12.21 -0.62
C ARG A 339 -26.09 12.13 0.90
N ILE A 340 -25.32 11.18 1.41
CA ILE A 340 -25.06 11.07 2.86
C ILE A 340 -24.07 12.14 3.29
N ARG A 341 -23.00 12.37 2.52
CA ARG A 341 -22.04 13.45 2.79
C ARG A 341 -22.70 14.82 2.75
N ASP A 342 -23.57 15.09 1.79
CA ASP A 342 -24.36 16.33 1.74
C ASP A 342 -25.15 16.51 3.05
N LYS A 343 -25.75 15.45 3.60
CA LYS A 343 -26.44 15.54 4.90
C LYS A 343 -25.48 15.75 6.07
N ILE A 344 -24.29 15.15 6.04
CA ILE A 344 -23.28 15.31 7.09
C ILE A 344 -22.78 16.76 7.11
N TYR A 345 -22.29 17.25 5.98
CA TYR A 345 -21.62 18.55 5.88
C TYR A 345 -22.61 19.71 5.68
N MET A 346 -23.67 19.57 4.88
CA MET A 346 -24.58 20.69 4.61
C MET A 346 -25.72 20.82 5.61
N LEU A 347 -26.05 19.75 6.34
CA LEU A 347 -27.13 19.75 7.34
C LEU A 347 -26.66 19.44 8.77
N GLY A 348 -25.35 19.39 9.01
CA GLY A 348 -24.77 19.14 10.35
C GLY A 348 -25.15 17.79 10.95
N ARG A 349 -25.47 16.77 10.14
CA ARG A 349 -25.89 15.46 10.67
C ARG A 349 -24.70 14.64 11.16
N VAL A 350 -24.86 13.98 12.30
CA VAL A 350 -23.84 13.10 12.88
C VAL A 350 -23.48 11.95 11.93
N VAL A 351 -22.18 11.69 11.76
CA VAL A 351 -21.60 10.75 10.79
C VAL A 351 -22.17 9.32 10.90
N ASN A 352 -22.47 8.85 12.11
CA ASN A 352 -22.96 7.51 12.41
C ASN A 352 -24.48 7.44 12.69
N SER A 353 -25.26 8.38 12.13
CA SER A 353 -26.71 8.40 12.31
C SER A 353 -27.37 7.07 11.89
N THR A 354 -28.34 6.60 12.70
CA THR A 354 -29.16 5.40 12.39
C THR A 354 -29.88 5.50 11.05
N THR A 355 -30.21 6.72 10.62
CA THR A 355 -30.79 7.00 9.30
C THR A 355 -29.82 6.65 8.16
N PHE A 356 -28.51 6.87 8.34
CA PHE A 356 -27.50 6.51 7.35
C PHE A 356 -27.21 5.01 7.35
N ASP A 357 -27.32 4.36 8.51
CA ASP A 357 -27.14 2.92 8.65
C ASP A 357 -28.13 2.13 7.79
N TYR A 358 -29.36 2.62 7.63
CA TYR A 358 -30.32 2.01 6.70
C TYR A 358 -29.76 1.84 5.28
N TYR A 359 -28.98 2.80 4.80
CA TYR A 359 -28.41 2.78 3.45
C TYR A 359 -27.03 2.12 3.38
N LEU A 360 -26.22 2.25 4.43
CA LEU A 360 -24.81 1.85 4.41
C LEU A 360 -24.55 0.46 5.00
N LEU A 361 -25.30 0.07 6.05
CA LEU A 361 -24.91 -1.04 6.91
C LEU A 361 -24.96 -2.40 6.21
N ALA A 362 -25.97 -2.63 5.36
CA ALA A 362 -26.14 -3.91 4.65
C ALA A 362 -24.92 -4.28 3.79
N ARG A 363 -24.27 -3.27 3.21
CA ARG A 363 -23.06 -3.41 2.37
C ARG A 363 -21.76 -3.05 3.10
N SER A 364 -21.87 -2.74 4.40
CA SER A 364 -20.79 -2.23 5.25
C SER A 364 -20.13 -0.95 4.75
N TRP A 365 -20.80 -0.11 3.97
CA TRP A 365 -20.17 1.10 3.44
C TRP A 365 -19.91 2.17 4.52
N THR A 366 -18.96 3.05 4.25
CA THR A 366 -18.71 4.26 5.03
C THR A 366 -19.01 5.51 4.17
N PRO A 367 -19.28 6.68 4.77
CA PRO A 367 -19.58 7.90 4.03
C PRO A 367 -18.30 8.57 3.50
N ASN A 368 -17.35 7.80 2.96
CA ASN A 368 -16.06 8.28 2.45
C ASN A 368 -15.96 8.00 0.96
N PHE A 369 -15.44 8.96 0.20
CA PHE A 369 -15.15 8.75 -1.21
C PHE A 369 -13.84 7.98 -1.37
N ASN A 370 -13.84 6.94 -2.20
CA ASN A 370 -12.67 6.09 -2.41
C ASN A 370 -11.78 6.69 -3.51
N ALA A 371 -10.55 7.06 -3.17
CA ALA A 371 -9.60 7.69 -4.10
C ALA A 371 -9.37 6.89 -5.39
N PHE A 372 -9.22 5.57 -5.29
CA PHE A 372 -9.00 4.71 -6.46
C PHE A 372 -10.24 4.66 -7.35
N SER A 373 -11.42 4.53 -6.75
CA SER A 373 -12.68 4.60 -7.48
C SER A 373 -12.86 5.94 -8.18
N ASP A 374 -12.55 7.06 -7.53
CA ASP A 374 -12.74 8.38 -8.11
C ASP A 374 -11.76 8.67 -9.25
N ARG A 375 -10.51 8.24 -9.10
CA ARG A 375 -9.42 8.56 -10.03
C ARG A 375 -9.30 7.56 -11.17
N LEU A 376 -9.59 6.28 -10.94
CA LEU A 376 -9.31 5.18 -11.87
C LEU A 376 -10.55 4.47 -12.44
N SER A 377 -11.77 4.69 -11.91
CA SER A 377 -12.96 3.97 -12.41
C SER A 377 -13.25 4.26 -13.88
N LYS A 378 -12.88 5.45 -14.38
CA LYS A 378 -13.00 5.82 -15.80
C LYS A 378 -12.21 4.89 -16.74
N PHE A 379 -11.19 4.21 -16.20
CA PHE A 379 -10.39 3.22 -16.91
C PHE A 379 -10.85 1.77 -16.69
N GLY A 380 -12.03 1.57 -16.08
CA GLY A 380 -12.55 0.25 -15.73
C GLY A 380 -11.88 -0.38 -14.50
N PHE A 381 -11.15 0.40 -13.70
CA PHE A 381 -10.50 -0.11 -12.48
C PHE A 381 -11.52 -0.39 -11.39
N ASN A 382 -11.38 -1.54 -10.72
CA ASN A 382 -12.17 -1.91 -9.55
C ASN A 382 -11.24 -2.04 -8.32
N PRO A 383 -11.33 -1.13 -7.33
CA PRO A 383 -10.43 -1.13 -6.17
C PRO A 383 -10.56 -2.37 -5.28
N PHE A 384 -11.69 -3.07 -5.30
CA PHE A 384 -11.85 -4.28 -4.51
C PHE A 384 -11.05 -5.47 -5.06
N LYS A 385 -10.64 -5.41 -6.35
CA LYS A 385 -9.84 -6.47 -6.98
C LYS A 385 -8.35 -6.37 -6.65
N MET A 386 -7.82 -5.19 -6.35
CA MET A 386 -6.41 -5.03 -5.97
C MET A 386 -6.13 -5.55 -4.54
N LEU A 387 -7.12 -5.60 -3.66
CA LEU A 387 -6.93 -6.02 -2.27
C LEU A 387 -6.69 -7.54 -2.22
N VAL A 388 -5.44 -7.94 -2.01
CA VAL A 388 -5.01 -9.35 -1.97
C VAL A 388 -4.82 -9.83 -0.53
N PRO A 389 -4.97 -11.13 -0.23
CA PRO A 389 -4.68 -11.67 1.10
C PRO A 389 -3.24 -11.34 1.53
N ASP A 390 -3.08 -10.96 2.80
CA ASP A 390 -1.75 -10.81 3.41
C ASP A 390 -1.48 -12.05 4.23
N PHE A 391 -0.76 -13.01 3.65
CA PHE A 391 -0.56 -14.31 4.28
C PHE A 391 0.20 -14.20 5.62
N MET A 392 1.14 -13.25 5.72
CA MET A 392 1.92 -13.04 6.93
C MET A 392 1.02 -12.52 8.06
N HIS A 393 0.27 -11.45 7.82
CA HIS A 393 -0.54 -10.83 8.87
C HIS A 393 -1.86 -11.59 9.14
N GLU A 394 -2.54 -12.07 8.10
CA GLU A 394 -3.84 -12.72 8.24
C GLU A 394 -3.72 -14.17 8.70
N PHE A 395 -2.77 -14.93 8.14
CA PHE A 395 -2.60 -16.35 8.46
C PHE A 395 -1.50 -16.58 9.48
N GLU A 396 -0.24 -16.28 9.19
CA GLU A 396 0.91 -16.68 10.02
C GLU A 396 0.87 -16.01 11.42
N LEU A 397 0.86 -14.68 11.46
CA LEU A 397 0.80 -13.89 12.69
C LEU A 397 -0.61 -13.79 13.28
N GLY A 398 -1.64 -13.98 12.45
CA GLY A 398 -3.05 -13.95 12.84
C GLY A 398 -3.56 -15.31 13.31
N VAL A 399 -4.14 -16.07 12.38
CA VAL A 399 -4.85 -17.33 12.65
C VAL A 399 -3.93 -18.41 13.21
N PHE A 400 -2.79 -18.67 12.57
CA PHE A 400 -1.86 -19.71 12.96
C PHE A 400 -1.29 -19.44 14.34
N LYS A 401 -0.83 -18.22 14.63
CA LYS A 401 -0.40 -17.84 15.98
C LYS A 401 -1.50 -18.08 17.03
N SER A 402 -2.74 -17.70 16.75
CA SER A 402 -3.87 -17.88 17.67
C SER A 402 -4.17 -19.37 17.90
N PHE A 403 -4.19 -20.16 16.84
CA PHE A 403 -4.36 -21.61 16.89
C PHE A 403 -3.20 -22.28 17.65
N PHE A 404 -1.96 -21.92 17.33
CA PHE A 404 -0.77 -22.41 17.99
C PHE A 404 -0.72 -22.00 19.46
N ILE A 405 -1.25 -20.85 19.89
CA ILE A 405 -1.38 -20.52 21.32
C ILE A 405 -2.44 -21.39 22.01
N HIS A 406 -3.49 -21.76 21.28
CA HIS A 406 -4.56 -22.60 21.81
C HIS A 406 -4.11 -24.05 22.04
N LEU A 407 -3.26 -24.60 21.16
CA LEU A 407 -2.76 -25.98 21.29
C LEU A 407 -2.00 -26.25 22.61
N PRO A 408 -0.99 -25.45 23.05
CA PRO A 408 -0.36 -25.57 24.36
C PRO A 408 -1.34 -25.42 25.51
N ARG A 409 -2.39 -24.60 25.39
CA ARG A 409 -3.41 -24.50 26.44
C ARG A 409 -4.19 -25.81 26.59
N ILE A 410 -4.48 -26.50 25.49
CA ILE A 410 -5.10 -27.84 25.50
C ILE A 410 -4.14 -28.85 26.14
N LEU A 411 -2.86 -28.85 25.76
CA LEU A 411 -1.85 -29.76 26.33
C LEU A 411 -1.62 -29.50 27.83
N PHE A 412 -1.66 -28.23 28.26
CA PHE A 412 -1.60 -27.87 29.67
C PHE A 412 -2.81 -28.42 30.44
N ALA A 413 -4.02 -28.28 29.87
CA ALA A 413 -5.24 -28.80 30.47
C ALA A 413 -5.29 -30.34 30.49
N HIS A 414 -4.71 -31.00 29.49
CA HIS A 414 -4.58 -32.46 29.46
C HIS A 414 -3.64 -32.98 30.56
N GLY A 415 -2.57 -32.24 30.87
CA GLY A 415 -1.58 -32.63 31.88
C GLY A 415 -0.66 -33.77 31.41
N GLY A 416 -0.02 -34.46 32.36
CA GLY A 416 0.79 -35.66 32.09
C GLY A 416 2.13 -35.42 31.38
N GLY A 417 2.69 -34.21 31.44
CA GLY A 417 3.99 -33.90 30.81
C GLY A 417 3.93 -33.62 29.31
N ALA A 418 2.75 -33.56 28.70
CA ALA A 418 2.58 -33.36 27.26
C ALA A 418 3.23 -32.06 26.72
N ILE A 419 3.31 -31.00 27.54
CA ILE A 419 4.07 -29.79 27.17
C ILE A 419 5.58 -30.04 27.18
N SER A 420 6.09 -30.82 28.13
CA SER A 420 7.51 -31.18 28.17
C SER A 420 7.90 -32.02 26.95
N GLU A 421 7.02 -32.93 26.51
CA GLU A 421 7.21 -33.70 25.28
C GLU A 421 7.24 -32.79 24.04
N LEU A 422 6.26 -31.90 23.88
CA LEU A 422 6.23 -30.91 22.78
C LEU A 422 7.50 -30.04 22.74
N ASN A 423 8.06 -29.68 23.90
CA ASN A 423 9.25 -28.84 24.00
C ASN A 423 10.57 -29.61 23.78
N THR A 424 10.53 -30.93 23.58
CA THR A 424 11.73 -31.72 23.29
C THR A 424 12.24 -31.35 21.90
N ARG A 425 13.51 -30.98 21.81
CA ARG A 425 14.17 -30.56 20.56
C ARG A 425 14.89 -31.70 19.87
#